data_AF-A0A7M4A9E4-F1
#
_entry.id   AF-A0A7M4A9E4-F1
#
_cell.length_a   1.000
_cell.length_b   1.000
_cell.length_c   1.000
_cell.angle_alpha   90.00
_cell.angle_beta   90.00
_cell.angle_gamma   90.00
#
_symmetry.space_group_name_H-M   'P 1'
#
loop_
_entity.id
_entity.type
_entity.pdbx_description
1 polymer ?
#
loop_
_entity_poly.entity_id
_entity_poly.type
_entity_poly.pdbx_seq_one_letter_code
_entity_poly.pdbx_strand_id
1 'polypeptide(L)'
;EKSSEVGGRTKIVEMDGFRFDRGPTFFHYPEVIEEIFQAIGRDAHSDLGLIPLDPSYRLTFGAGGFIDATSNLDQMTQRIRELSGDKNAEGFEKYVLENRKKLDYSRICLQTPWKGPSDLFTKRAMKVATILKPWASVASDLSRLFDDERVRLAMSFQTKYLGMSPFHAPSL
;
A
#
# COMPACT_ATOMS: atom_id res chain seq x y z
N GLU A 1 9.81 -19.51 19.88
CA GLU A 1 9.36 -20.28 18.70
C GLU A 1 8.77 -21.61 19.18
N LYS A 2 7.67 -22.10 18.59
CA LYS A 2 7.05 -23.40 18.92
C LYS A 2 7.42 -24.50 17.93
N SER A 3 7.77 -24.12 16.70
CA SER A 3 8.24 -25.04 15.66
C SER A 3 9.72 -25.36 15.81
N SER A 4 10.20 -26.37 15.07
CA SER A 4 11.64 -26.65 14.93
C SER A 4 12.40 -25.56 14.15
N GLU A 5 11.70 -24.77 13.35
CA GLU A 5 12.29 -23.75 12.48
C GLU A 5 11.64 -22.38 12.71
N VAL A 6 12.46 -21.34 12.57
CA VAL A 6 12.02 -19.94 12.62
C VAL A 6 11.19 -19.57 11.38
N GLY A 7 10.44 -18.47 11.47
CA GLY A 7 9.71 -17.89 10.33
C GLY A 7 8.19 -17.97 10.44
N GLY A 8 7.62 -18.84 11.30
CA GLY A 8 6.17 -18.83 11.56
C GLY A 8 5.31 -18.91 10.28
N ARG A 9 4.63 -17.81 9.91
CA ARG A 9 3.82 -17.72 8.68
C ARG A 9 4.65 -17.48 7.41
N THR A 10 5.90 -17.04 7.54
CA THR A 10 6.83 -16.76 6.43
C THR A 10 7.75 -17.94 6.15
N LYS A 11 7.30 -19.17 6.45
CA LYS A 11 8.07 -20.38 6.21
C LYS A 11 8.13 -20.71 4.73
N ILE A 12 9.14 -21.50 4.40
CA ILE A 12 9.44 -21.97 3.07
C ILE A 12 9.06 -23.44 2.97
N VAL A 13 8.53 -23.82 1.80
CA VAL A 13 8.28 -25.22 1.44
C VAL A 13 9.16 -25.55 0.25
N GLU A 14 9.86 -26.68 0.33
CA GLU A 14 10.64 -27.21 -0.77
C GLU A 14 10.00 -28.49 -1.26
N MET A 15 9.73 -28.57 -2.56
CA MET A 15 9.06 -29.70 -3.19
C MET A 15 9.49 -29.82 -4.64
N ASP A 16 9.90 -31.01 -5.07
CA ASP A 16 10.28 -31.32 -6.45
C ASP A 16 11.34 -30.38 -7.06
N GLY A 17 12.28 -29.91 -6.24
CA GLY A 17 13.34 -28.97 -6.66
C GLY A 17 12.90 -27.50 -6.72
N PHE A 18 11.66 -27.19 -6.35
CA PHE A 18 11.13 -25.83 -6.24
C PHE A 18 11.07 -25.37 -4.79
N ARG A 19 11.14 -24.05 -4.59
CA ARG A 19 11.06 -23.38 -3.30
C ARG A 19 9.90 -22.39 -3.32
N PHE A 20 9.02 -22.50 -2.32
CA PHE A 20 7.78 -21.73 -2.24
C PHE A 20 7.69 -21.00 -0.90
N ASP A 21 7.45 -19.69 -0.93
CA ASP A 21 7.10 -18.93 0.25
C ASP A 21 5.63 -19.15 0.62
N ARG A 22 5.37 -19.57 1.86
CA ARG A 22 3.99 -19.75 2.36
C ARG A 22 3.34 -18.45 2.83
N GLY A 23 4.15 -17.40 2.96
CA GLY A 23 3.81 -16.18 3.68
C GLY A 23 3.46 -15.02 2.75
N PRO A 24 3.73 -13.78 3.20
CA PRO A 24 3.45 -12.60 2.41
C PRO A 24 4.29 -12.59 1.12
N THR A 25 3.65 -12.31 0.00
CA THR A 25 4.29 -12.21 -1.32
C THR A 25 4.65 -10.78 -1.71
N PHE A 26 4.07 -9.79 -1.03
CA PHE A 26 4.39 -8.38 -1.21
C PHE A 26 5.30 -7.90 -0.09
N PHE A 27 6.51 -7.49 -0.45
CA PHE A 27 7.45 -6.86 0.46
C PHE A 27 7.43 -5.34 0.26
N HIS A 28 6.48 -4.68 0.92
CA HIS A 28 6.35 -3.23 0.94
C HIS A 28 6.90 -2.65 2.24
N TYR A 29 7.20 -1.35 2.22
CA TYR A 29 7.63 -0.59 3.39
C TYR A 29 8.89 -1.17 4.07
N PRO A 30 10.02 -1.27 3.32
CA PRO A 30 11.26 -1.87 3.83
C PRO A 30 11.90 -1.08 4.97
N GLU A 31 11.49 0.17 5.18
CA GLU A 31 11.98 1.06 6.24
C GLU A 31 12.02 0.40 7.63
N VAL A 32 11.03 -0.45 7.96
CA VAL A 32 11.01 -1.16 9.26
C VAL A 32 12.14 -2.17 9.37
N ILE A 33 12.44 -2.92 8.30
CA ILE A 33 13.57 -3.87 8.33
C ILE A 33 14.90 -3.13 8.28
N GLU A 34 14.95 -2.01 7.54
CA GLU A 34 16.12 -1.14 7.46
C GLU A 34 16.47 -0.57 8.84
N GLU A 35 15.49 -0.05 9.59
CA GLU A 35 15.69 0.45 10.96
C GLU A 35 16.27 -0.62 11.90
N ILE A 36 15.79 -1.87 11.80
CA ILE A 36 16.28 -2.99 12.61
C ILE A 36 17.74 -3.32 12.29
N PHE A 37 18.10 -3.38 11.01
CA PHE A 37 19.47 -3.69 10.58
C PHE A 37 20.42 -2.53 10.91
N GLN A 38 19.99 -1.29 10.71
CA GLN A 38 20.76 -0.10 11.06
C GLN A 38 21.06 -0.03 12.56
N ALA A 39 20.13 -0.45 13.42
CA ALA A 39 20.33 -0.47 14.88
C ALA A 39 21.51 -1.38 15.32
N ILE A 40 21.91 -2.34 14.49
CA ILE A 40 23.08 -3.21 14.71
C ILE A 40 24.25 -2.89 13.76
N GLY A 41 24.22 -1.74 13.10
CA GLY A 41 25.28 -1.29 12.18
C GLY A 41 25.34 -2.06 10.87
N ARG A 42 24.22 -2.63 10.43
CA ARG A 42 24.09 -3.44 9.21
C ARG A 42 23.18 -2.78 8.18
N ASP A 43 23.25 -3.27 6.94
CA ASP A 43 22.43 -2.80 5.84
C ASP A 43 21.51 -3.93 5.33
N ALA A 44 20.20 -3.73 5.45
CA ALA A 44 19.21 -4.73 5.07
C ALA A 44 19.25 -5.06 3.57
N HIS A 45 19.58 -4.09 2.69
CA HIS A 45 19.57 -4.31 1.25
C HIS A 45 20.68 -5.27 0.82
N SER A 46 21.91 -5.03 1.27
CA SER A 46 23.05 -5.91 0.99
C SER A 46 22.92 -7.26 1.70
N ASP A 47 22.51 -7.27 2.97
CA ASP A 47 22.49 -8.48 3.77
C ASP A 47 21.35 -9.44 3.41
N LEU A 48 20.21 -8.92 2.94
CA LEU A 48 19.06 -9.72 2.52
C LEU A 48 18.98 -9.88 1.00
N GLY A 49 19.81 -9.16 0.23
CA GLY A 49 19.76 -9.15 -1.23
C GLY A 49 18.42 -8.65 -1.76
N LEU A 50 17.93 -7.52 -1.25
CA LEU A 50 16.63 -6.96 -1.66
C LEU A 50 16.69 -6.49 -3.12
N ILE A 51 15.74 -6.96 -3.94
CA ILE A 51 15.67 -6.64 -5.36
C ILE A 51 14.44 -5.75 -5.62
N PRO A 52 14.62 -4.53 -6.16
CA PRO A 52 13.48 -3.71 -6.57
C PRO A 52 12.82 -4.30 -7.82
N LEU A 53 11.48 -4.36 -7.81
CA LEU A 53 10.68 -4.83 -8.94
C LEU A 53 10.07 -3.66 -9.70
N ASP A 54 10.37 -3.56 -11.00
CA ASP A 54 9.74 -2.62 -11.94
C ASP A 54 9.42 -3.32 -13.28
N PRO A 55 8.14 -3.46 -13.67
CA PRO A 55 6.97 -3.11 -12.86
C PRO A 55 6.85 -3.97 -11.61
N SER A 56 6.25 -3.43 -10.56
CA SER A 56 6.03 -4.15 -9.31
C SER A 56 5.02 -5.28 -9.47
N TYR A 57 4.02 -5.09 -10.33
CA TYR A 57 3.07 -6.12 -10.78
C TYR A 57 2.33 -5.64 -12.03
N ARG A 58 1.70 -6.57 -12.76
CA ARG A 58 0.77 -6.26 -13.88
C ARG A 58 -0.66 -6.60 -13.49
N LEU A 59 -1.58 -5.65 -13.71
CA LEU A 59 -3.02 -5.89 -13.68
C LEU A 59 -3.51 -6.07 -15.10
N THR A 60 -4.01 -7.27 -15.43
CA THR A 60 -4.63 -7.56 -16.73
C THR A 60 -6.14 -7.55 -16.57
N PHE A 61 -6.85 -6.75 -17.37
CA PHE A 61 -8.31 -6.67 -17.29
C PHE A 61 -8.96 -7.66 -18.26
N GLY A 62 -9.97 -8.40 -17.79
CA GLY A 62 -10.71 -9.34 -18.63
C GLY A 62 -11.39 -8.69 -19.85
N ALA A 63 -11.74 -7.41 -19.74
CA ALA A 63 -12.29 -6.60 -20.84
C ALA A 63 -11.21 -6.08 -21.82
N GLY A 64 -9.93 -6.37 -21.57
CA GLY A 64 -8.81 -5.90 -22.37
C GLY A 64 -8.05 -4.72 -21.76
N GLY A 65 -6.77 -4.63 -22.13
CA GLY A 65 -5.81 -3.69 -21.56
C GLY A 65 -5.15 -4.22 -20.29
N PHE A 66 -4.09 -3.52 -19.87
CA PHE A 66 -3.37 -3.81 -18.65
C PHE A 66 -2.79 -2.53 -18.05
N ILE A 67 -2.43 -2.60 -16.77
CA ILE A 67 -1.59 -1.61 -16.10
C ILE A 67 -0.36 -2.33 -15.57
N ASP A 68 0.81 -1.90 -16.02
CA ASP A 68 2.06 -2.19 -15.33
C ASP A 68 2.21 -1.20 -14.17
N ALA A 69 2.10 -1.67 -12.93
CA ALA A 69 2.22 -0.83 -11.76
C ALA A 69 3.69 -0.49 -11.49
N THR A 70 3.99 0.78 -11.26
CA THR A 70 5.33 1.27 -10.92
C THR A 70 5.24 2.29 -9.79
N SER A 71 6.32 2.42 -9.03
CA SER A 71 6.46 3.42 -7.95
C SER A 71 6.72 4.83 -8.47
N ASN A 72 7.09 4.98 -9.75
CA ASN A 72 7.27 6.29 -10.38
C ASN A 72 5.90 6.90 -10.71
N LEU A 73 5.58 8.02 -10.06
CA LEU A 73 4.29 8.70 -10.19
C LEU A 73 4.03 9.13 -11.65
N ASP A 74 4.99 9.77 -12.29
CA ASP A 74 4.83 10.30 -13.65
C ASP A 74 4.60 9.18 -14.67
N GLN A 75 5.39 8.10 -14.57
CA GLN A 75 5.21 6.93 -15.43
C GLN A 75 3.87 6.24 -15.19
N MET A 76 3.45 6.09 -13.93
CA MET A 76 2.17 5.47 -13.61
C MET A 76 0.99 6.33 -14.09
N THR A 77 1.06 7.65 -13.92
CA THR A 77 0.09 8.61 -14.45
C THR A 77 0.01 8.52 -15.97
N GLN A 78 1.14 8.40 -16.67
CA GLN A 78 1.18 8.23 -18.12
C GLN A 78 0.55 6.89 -18.56
N ARG A 79 0.82 5.78 -17.85
CA ARG A 79 0.19 4.48 -18.14
C ARG A 79 -1.33 4.54 -17.97
N ILE A 80 -1.83 5.26 -16.96
CA ILE A 80 -3.27 5.46 -16.75
C ILE A 80 -3.86 6.35 -17.85
N ARG A 81 -3.15 7.40 -18.27
CA ARG A 81 -3.53 8.26 -19.39
C ARG A 81 -3.72 7.46 -20.67
N GLU A 82 -2.77 6.60 -21.00
CA GLU A 82 -2.82 5.72 -22.18
C GLU A 82 -3.99 4.73 -22.11
N LEU A 83 -4.30 4.22 -20.91
CA LEU A 83 -5.39 3.26 -20.73
C LEU A 83 -6.78 3.89 -20.75
N SER A 84 -6.94 5.07 -20.15
CA SER A 84 -8.24 5.61 -19.73
C SER A 84 -8.40 7.13 -19.86
N GLY A 85 -7.45 7.81 -20.49
CA GLY A 85 -7.52 9.24 -20.82
C GLY A 85 -7.11 10.19 -19.68
N ASP A 86 -7.03 11.48 -20.03
CA ASP A 86 -6.44 12.53 -19.18
C ASP A 86 -7.14 12.71 -17.84
N LYS A 87 -8.48 12.66 -17.82
CA LYS A 87 -9.24 12.83 -16.58
C LYS A 87 -8.86 11.79 -15.51
N ASN A 88 -8.70 10.53 -15.90
CA ASN A 88 -8.31 9.47 -14.97
C ASN A 88 -6.84 9.60 -14.55
N ALA A 89 -5.97 10.08 -15.44
CA ALA A 89 -4.56 10.34 -15.13
C ALA A 89 -4.41 11.47 -14.10
N GLU A 90 -5.08 12.61 -14.31
CA GLU A 90 -5.13 13.70 -13.33
C GLU A 90 -5.77 13.26 -12.01
N GLY A 91 -6.84 12.45 -12.10
CA GLY A 91 -7.48 11.82 -10.94
C GLY A 91 -6.52 10.96 -10.14
N PHE A 92 -5.64 10.21 -10.81
CA PHE A 92 -4.64 9.35 -10.18
C PHE A 92 -3.54 10.17 -9.49
N GLU A 93 -3.00 11.18 -10.17
CA GLU A 93 -1.99 12.05 -9.58
C GLU A 93 -2.52 12.72 -8.31
N LYS A 94 -3.73 13.30 -8.40
CA LYS A 94 -4.43 13.87 -7.24
C LYS A 94 -4.65 12.84 -6.14
N TYR A 95 -5.11 11.64 -6.49
CA TYR A 95 -5.34 10.55 -5.55
C TYR A 95 -4.06 10.21 -4.78
N VAL A 96 -2.93 10.03 -5.47
CA VAL A 96 -1.65 9.68 -4.83
C VAL A 96 -1.15 10.81 -3.94
N LEU A 97 -1.22 12.07 -4.39
CA LEU A 97 -0.78 13.22 -3.59
C LEU A 97 -1.64 13.40 -2.33
N GLU A 98 -2.96 13.24 -2.43
CA GLU A 98 -3.87 13.27 -1.29
C GLU A 98 -3.55 12.15 -0.29
N ASN A 99 -3.30 10.92 -0.77
CA ASN A 99 -2.97 9.78 0.10
C ASN A 99 -1.58 9.87 0.73
N ARG A 100 -0.58 10.42 0.02
CA ARG A 100 0.73 10.73 0.61
C ARG A 100 0.60 11.69 1.78
N LYS A 101 -0.16 12.77 1.59
CA LYS A 101 -0.45 13.71 2.68
C LYS A 101 -1.17 13.03 3.84
N LYS A 102 -2.14 12.16 3.59
CA LYS A 102 -2.81 11.41 4.66
C LYS A 102 -1.85 10.50 5.42
N LEU A 103 -0.97 9.80 4.70
CA LEU A 103 0.06 8.94 5.29
C LEU A 103 1.02 9.76 6.16
N ASP A 104 1.54 10.89 5.68
CA ASP A 104 2.48 11.72 6.43
C ASP A 104 1.91 12.20 7.77
N TYR A 105 0.66 12.66 7.77
CA TYR A 105 -0.01 13.12 8.98
C TYR A 105 -0.34 11.96 9.93
N SER A 106 -0.78 10.82 9.39
CA SER A 106 -1.15 9.65 10.19
C SER A 106 0.07 8.88 10.73
N ARG A 107 1.22 8.90 10.04
CA ARG A 107 2.45 8.20 10.44
C ARG A 107 2.88 8.57 11.85
N ILE A 108 2.82 9.86 12.20
CA ILE A 108 3.13 10.35 13.56
C ILE A 108 2.22 9.69 14.60
N CYS A 109 0.92 9.58 14.32
CA CYS A 109 -0.04 8.94 15.21
C CYS A 109 0.13 7.41 15.28
N LEU A 110 0.56 6.77 14.20
CA LEU A 110 0.81 5.33 14.14
C LEU A 110 2.12 4.92 14.85
N GLN A 111 3.15 5.78 14.80
CA GLN A 111 4.46 5.52 15.41
C GLN A 111 4.55 5.95 16.88
N THR A 112 3.56 6.67 17.40
CA THR A 112 3.59 7.09 18.81
C THR A 112 2.67 6.24 19.69
N PRO A 113 3.12 5.82 20.89
CA PRO A 113 2.27 5.12 21.83
C PRO A 113 1.05 5.94 22.26
N TRP A 114 -0.09 5.25 22.39
CA TRP A 114 -1.33 5.76 22.98
C TRP A 114 -1.51 5.13 24.36
N LYS A 115 -1.36 5.93 25.41
CA LYS A 115 -1.35 5.47 26.81
C LYS A 115 -2.68 5.69 27.51
N GLY A 116 -3.54 6.56 26.98
CA GLY A 116 -4.87 6.78 27.52
C GLY A 116 -5.70 7.81 26.75
N PRO A 117 -6.94 8.08 27.20
CA PRO A 117 -7.87 8.97 26.50
C PRO A 117 -7.39 10.41 26.33
N SER A 118 -6.49 10.89 27.20
CA SER A 118 -5.88 12.22 27.10
C SER A 118 -5.09 12.43 25.81
N ASP A 119 -4.55 11.35 25.22
CA ASP A 119 -3.79 11.40 23.97
C ASP A 119 -4.66 11.82 22.77
N LEU A 120 -5.98 11.71 22.87
CA LEU A 120 -6.94 12.15 21.84
C LEU A 120 -7.04 13.69 21.75
N PHE A 121 -6.66 14.41 22.81
CA PHE A 121 -6.72 15.87 22.86
C PHE A 121 -5.39 16.55 22.47
N THR A 122 -4.50 15.80 21.82
CA THR A 122 -3.19 16.30 21.40
C THR A 122 -3.25 16.98 20.03
N LYS A 123 -2.34 17.93 19.77
CA LYS A 123 -2.23 18.61 18.46
C LYS A 123 -2.05 17.62 17.30
N ARG A 124 -1.39 16.48 17.54
CA ARG A 124 -1.23 15.39 16.55
C ARG A 124 -2.58 14.74 16.20
N ALA A 125 -3.40 14.43 17.20
CA ALA A 125 -4.70 13.78 17.00
C ALA A 125 -5.65 14.71 16.26
N MET A 126 -5.66 16.01 16.62
CA MET A 126 -6.42 17.04 15.91
C MET A 126 -6.00 17.18 14.44
N LYS A 127 -4.69 17.12 14.14
CA LYS A 127 -4.18 17.19 12.77
C LYS A 127 -4.57 15.98 11.92
N VAL A 128 -4.69 14.80 12.51
CA VAL A 128 -5.14 13.59 11.79
C VAL A 128 -6.66 13.61 11.62
N ALA A 129 -7.40 14.12 12.60
CA ALA A 129 -8.86 14.23 12.50
C ALA A 129 -9.33 15.11 11.33
N THR A 130 -8.54 16.10 10.88
CA THR A 130 -8.90 16.97 9.75
C THR A 130 -8.76 16.30 8.37
N ILE A 131 -7.99 15.21 8.28
CA ILE A 131 -7.76 14.50 7.02
C ILE A 131 -8.59 13.21 6.91
N LEU A 132 -8.96 12.63 8.06
CA LEU A 132 -9.75 11.42 8.13
C LEU A 132 -11.19 11.67 7.64
N LYS A 133 -11.66 10.80 6.75
CA LYS A 133 -13.05 10.81 6.28
C LYS A 133 -13.78 9.51 6.65
N PRO A 134 -14.04 9.24 7.94
CA PRO A 134 -14.64 7.98 8.40
C PRO A 134 -16.04 7.72 7.83
N TRP A 135 -16.73 8.75 7.35
CA TRP A 135 -18.04 8.65 6.70
C TRP A 135 -17.99 8.33 5.20
N ALA A 136 -16.82 8.41 4.56
CA ALA A 136 -16.66 8.10 3.14
C ALA A 136 -16.10 6.68 2.97
N SER A 137 -16.62 5.93 2.00
CA SER A 137 -16.03 4.64 1.59
C SER A 137 -14.98 4.83 0.50
N VAL A 138 -14.05 3.88 0.39
CA VAL A 138 -13.07 3.86 -0.71
C VAL A 138 -13.78 3.88 -2.06
N ALA A 139 -14.85 3.11 -2.23
CA ALA A 139 -15.62 3.10 -3.48
C ALA A 139 -16.20 4.48 -3.84
N SER A 140 -16.69 5.25 -2.85
CA SER A 140 -17.23 6.60 -3.06
C SER A 140 -16.15 7.61 -3.46
N ASP A 141 -14.97 7.53 -2.83
CA ASP A 141 -13.87 8.44 -3.18
C ASP A 141 -13.30 8.14 -4.58
N LEU A 142 -13.16 6.85 -4.92
CA LEU A 142 -12.70 6.42 -6.23
C LEU A 142 -13.70 6.76 -7.35
N SER A 143 -15.00 6.63 -7.13
CA SER A 143 -16.01 6.96 -8.15
C SER A 143 -16.05 8.44 -8.51
N ARG A 144 -15.65 9.31 -7.58
CA ARG A 144 -15.50 10.76 -7.79
C ARG A 144 -14.28 11.12 -8.63
N LEU A 145 -13.20 10.35 -8.51
CA LEU A 145 -11.90 10.66 -9.13
C LEU A 145 -11.72 10.00 -10.50
N PHE A 146 -12.30 8.82 -10.68
CA PHE A 146 -12.12 8.01 -11.88
C PHE A 146 -13.47 7.76 -12.54
N ASP A 147 -13.53 7.83 -13.86
CA ASP A 147 -14.72 7.42 -14.62
C ASP A 147 -14.59 5.98 -15.13
N ASP A 148 -13.35 5.54 -15.40
CA ASP A 148 -13.08 4.21 -15.94
C ASP A 148 -13.15 3.14 -14.84
N GLU A 149 -14.00 2.12 -15.05
CA GLU A 149 -14.20 1.04 -14.10
C GLU A 149 -12.92 0.22 -13.84
N ARG A 150 -12.03 0.09 -14.83
CA ARG A 150 -10.76 -0.65 -14.70
C ARG A 150 -9.84 0.07 -13.73
N VAL A 151 -9.78 1.41 -13.80
CA VAL A 151 -8.97 2.22 -12.88
C VAL A 151 -9.57 2.21 -11.48
N ARG A 152 -10.90 2.34 -11.35
CA ARG A 152 -11.59 2.18 -10.05
C ARG A 152 -11.28 0.83 -9.42
N LEU A 153 -11.34 -0.25 -10.20
CA LEU A 153 -11.03 -1.60 -9.73
C LEU A 153 -9.56 -1.71 -9.30
N ALA A 154 -8.63 -1.23 -10.14
CA ALA A 154 -7.20 -1.26 -9.83
C ALA A 154 -6.89 -0.53 -8.51
N MET A 155 -7.44 0.67 -8.31
CA MET A 155 -7.22 1.45 -7.10
C MET A 155 -7.96 0.90 -5.87
N SER A 156 -9.03 0.14 -6.07
CA SER A 156 -9.73 -0.55 -4.97
C SER A 156 -8.96 -1.75 -4.41
N PHE A 157 -7.96 -2.26 -5.13
CA PHE A 157 -7.22 -3.47 -4.76
C PHE A 157 -6.58 -3.39 -3.36
N GLN A 158 -6.27 -2.18 -2.89
CA GLN A 158 -5.76 -1.96 -1.55
C GLN A 158 -6.67 -2.51 -0.43
N THR A 159 -8.00 -2.52 -0.63
CA THR A 159 -8.94 -2.96 0.41
C THR A 159 -8.85 -4.46 0.64
N LYS A 160 -8.31 -5.20 -0.34
CA LYS A 160 -7.96 -6.62 -0.19
C LYS A 160 -6.96 -6.84 0.94
N TYR A 161 -5.97 -5.95 1.12
CA TYR A 161 -5.00 -6.06 2.22
C TYR A 161 -5.64 -5.86 3.59
N LEU A 162 -6.77 -5.14 3.65
CA LEU A 162 -7.56 -4.98 4.86
C LEU A 162 -8.54 -6.13 5.10
N GLY A 163 -8.66 -7.07 4.16
CA GLY A 163 -9.69 -8.12 4.21
C GLY A 163 -11.12 -7.57 4.13
N MET A 164 -11.28 -6.35 3.62
CA MET A 164 -12.56 -5.64 3.58
C MET A 164 -13.03 -5.38 2.15
N SER A 165 -14.35 -5.36 1.97
CA SER A 165 -14.97 -4.92 0.71
C SER A 165 -14.77 -3.40 0.51
N PRO A 166 -14.44 -2.92 -0.70
CA PRO A 166 -14.21 -1.50 -0.96
C PRO A 166 -15.44 -0.62 -0.75
N PHE A 167 -16.63 -1.21 -0.74
CA PHE A 167 -17.89 -0.51 -0.45
C PHE A 167 -18.05 -0.18 1.04
N HIS A 168 -17.37 -0.90 1.93
CA HIS A 168 -17.45 -0.72 3.38
C HIS A 168 -16.14 -0.23 4.01
N ALA A 169 -15.01 -0.44 3.33
CA ALA A 169 -13.72 0.05 3.80
C ALA A 169 -13.76 1.59 3.86
N PRO A 170 -13.46 2.21 5.01
CA PRO A 170 -13.41 3.66 5.11
C PRO A 170 -12.30 4.18 4.21
N SER A 171 -12.59 5.25 3.48
CA SER A 171 -11.56 6.07 2.86
C SER A 171 -10.91 6.86 3.98
N LEU A 172 -9.80 6.33 4.52
CA LEU A 172 -8.92 7.10 5.41
C LEU A 172 -8.66 8.49 4.84
#